data_AF-A0A379Z1Y3-F1
#
_entry.id   AF-A0A379Z1Y3-F1
#
_cell.length_a   1.000
_cell.length_b   1.000
_cell.length_c   1.000
_cell.angle_alpha   90.00
_cell.angle_beta   90.00
_cell.angle_gamma   90.00
#
_symmetry.space_group_name_H-M   'P 1'
#
loop_
_entity.id
_entity.type
_entity.pdbx_description
1 polymer ?
#
loop_
_entity_poly.entity_id
_entity_poly.type
_entity_poly.pdbx_seq_one_letter_code
_entity_poly.pdbx_strand_id
1 'polypeptide(L)'
;MPETKSRPAWGLLQQDAVEVLRTKYWNNTKTLKSLLIGNTGFPIQISLKPPKGNAALNNISHFQEFVDSWKSFCVQPEYESIQVNVRWERVMFRSISEQQVPTYLTIPDISSLGRMLGDVEEQQLKDWHSRISSIFDSLSTELAKRIVYPIRSTYERELFSTLIANLEILSGFSKLELELLVKLIPQLHKGMGRGSYLRALPVIFVDTKFIEKNLKLIESVTAAIIDCSAKEMGLLSWLDCRDKPKDWLLVKPLCKNAADALGGLPLLRMSSETLLNFELPAKNILVIENEQSCLSLDSIPDTIAVSGGGKNVSWMRANWLAKKRVGYWGDVDSDGLSILSDVRSKLSTIIPLMMDSETIETYRERMVAEHECTVKDPVGLTVAELALFRALRNGDYVHKRLEQERLPLDYVHKILRLWCSS
;
A
#
# COMPACT_ATOMS: atom_id res chain seq x y z
N MET A 1 46.94 20.31 -8.05
CA MET A 1 45.77 19.43 -7.80
C MET A 1 46.19 18.03 -8.21
N PRO A 2 46.14 17.01 -7.34
CA PRO A 2 46.57 15.68 -7.74
C PRO A 2 45.51 15.07 -8.66
N GLU A 3 45.95 14.64 -9.84
CA GLU A 3 45.14 13.84 -10.77
C GLU A 3 44.60 12.60 -10.03
N THR A 4 43.28 12.47 -9.97
CA THR A 4 42.61 11.24 -9.57
C THR A 4 42.90 10.19 -10.64
N LYS A 5 44.03 9.47 -10.49
CA LYS A 5 44.35 8.29 -11.31
C LYS A 5 43.16 7.33 -11.23
N SER A 6 42.44 7.19 -12.34
CA SER A 6 41.37 6.22 -12.51
C SER A 6 41.91 4.82 -12.18
N ARG A 7 41.30 4.14 -11.19
CA ARG A 7 41.71 2.79 -10.80
C ARG A 7 41.54 1.81 -11.98
N PRO A 8 42.50 0.89 -12.21
CA PRO A 8 42.38 -0.11 -13.28
C PRO A 8 41.14 -0.99 -13.11
N ALA A 9 40.55 -1.45 -14.22
CA ALA A 9 39.37 -2.32 -14.21
C ALA A 9 39.64 -3.77 -13.72
N TRP A 10 40.88 -4.07 -13.32
CA TRP A 10 41.40 -5.38 -12.92
C TRP A 10 42.16 -5.25 -11.59
N GLY A 11 42.36 -6.38 -10.89
CA GLY A 11 43.03 -6.44 -9.60
C GLY A 11 42.17 -5.85 -8.50
N LEU A 12 41.02 -6.49 -8.21
CA LEU A 12 40.16 -6.05 -7.12
C LEU A 12 40.89 -6.22 -5.79
N LEU A 13 41.07 -5.14 -5.05
CA LEU A 13 41.65 -5.21 -3.71
C LEU A 13 40.64 -5.81 -2.73
N GLN A 14 41.10 -6.17 -1.53
CA GLN A 14 40.22 -6.72 -0.48
C GLN A 14 39.00 -5.83 -0.22
N GLN A 15 39.19 -4.52 -0.10
CA GLN A 15 38.09 -3.57 0.13
C GLN A 15 37.10 -3.53 -1.04
N ASP A 16 37.59 -3.59 -2.27
CA ASP A 16 36.72 -3.63 -3.45
C ASP A 16 35.90 -4.93 -3.51
N ALA A 17 36.52 -6.06 -3.13
CA ALA A 17 35.85 -7.35 -3.03
C ALA A 17 34.75 -7.36 -1.95
N VAL A 18 35.02 -6.78 -0.77
CA VAL A 18 34.01 -6.59 0.29
C VAL A 18 32.85 -5.74 -0.21
N GLU A 19 33.12 -4.63 -0.90
CA GLU A 19 32.06 -3.76 -1.41
C GLU A 19 31.21 -4.43 -2.50
N VAL A 20 31.84 -5.23 -3.38
CA VAL A 20 31.12 -6.07 -4.35
C VAL A 20 30.21 -7.08 -3.63
N LEU A 21 30.72 -7.74 -2.59
CA LEU A 21 29.94 -8.69 -1.80
C LEU A 21 28.76 -8.00 -1.11
N ARG A 22 29.01 -6.85 -0.46
CA ARG A 22 28.01 -6.05 0.24
C ARG A 22 26.90 -5.62 -0.71
N THR A 23 27.26 -4.95 -1.79
CA THR A 23 26.30 -4.42 -2.76
C THR A 23 25.47 -5.54 -3.42
N LYS A 24 26.11 -6.65 -3.81
CA LYS A 24 25.43 -7.70 -4.59
C LYS A 24 24.62 -8.69 -3.74
N TYR A 25 25.10 -9.03 -2.55
CA TYR A 25 24.55 -10.13 -1.75
C TYR A 25 23.94 -9.69 -0.43
N TRP A 26 24.35 -8.56 0.15
CA TRP A 26 23.82 -8.07 1.43
C TRP A 26 22.78 -6.95 1.26
N ASN A 27 23.14 -5.87 0.56
CA ASN A 27 22.27 -4.71 0.34
C ASN A 27 21.14 -5.00 -0.68
N ASN A 28 21.31 -6.02 -1.52
CA ASN A 28 20.24 -6.47 -2.40
C ASN A 28 19.30 -7.40 -1.62
N THR A 29 18.19 -6.84 -1.12
CA THR A 29 17.18 -7.54 -0.32
C THR A 29 16.69 -8.84 -0.97
N LYS A 30 16.50 -8.86 -2.29
CA LYS A 30 16.04 -10.07 -3.00
C LYS A 30 17.11 -11.16 -2.96
N THR A 31 18.36 -10.81 -3.21
CA THR A 31 19.48 -11.76 -3.16
C THR A 31 19.71 -12.27 -1.75
N LEU A 32 19.73 -11.37 -0.75
CA LEU A 32 19.95 -11.73 0.65
C LEU A 32 18.88 -12.71 1.16
N LYS A 33 17.60 -12.41 0.93
CA LYS A 33 16.49 -13.29 1.32
C LYS A 33 16.58 -14.65 0.60
N SER A 34 17.00 -14.65 -0.67
CA SER A 34 17.22 -15.89 -1.44
C SER A 34 18.36 -16.75 -0.88
N LEU A 35 19.45 -16.14 -0.43
CA LEU A 35 20.56 -16.84 0.25
C LEU A 35 20.10 -17.41 1.59
N LEU A 36 19.38 -16.63 2.40
CA LEU A 36 18.92 -17.04 3.72
C LEU A 36 17.90 -18.20 3.66
N ILE A 37 17.05 -18.23 2.65
CA ILE A 37 16.09 -19.34 2.42
C ILE A 37 16.77 -20.57 1.78
N GLY A 38 17.98 -20.42 1.25
CA GLY A 38 18.70 -21.49 0.54
C GLY A 38 18.27 -21.67 -0.92
N ASN A 39 17.57 -20.69 -1.51
CA ASN A 39 17.23 -20.70 -2.94
C ASN A 39 18.42 -20.34 -3.83
N THR A 40 19.33 -19.51 -3.32
CA THR A 40 20.63 -19.27 -3.95
C THR A 40 21.68 -20.05 -3.19
N GLY A 41 22.43 -20.90 -3.91
CA GLY A 41 23.40 -21.79 -3.31
C GLY A 41 24.71 -21.10 -2.94
N PHE A 42 25.28 -21.54 -1.82
CA PHE A 42 26.70 -21.42 -1.54
C PHE A 42 27.47 -22.60 -2.16
N PRO A 43 28.77 -22.46 -2.45
CA PRO A 43 29.61 -21.29 -2.18
C PRO A 43 29.38 -20.14 -3.16
N ILE A 44 29.52 -18.90 -2.68
CA ILE A 44 29.59 -17.71 -3.54
C ILE A 44 31.03 -17.56 -4.01
N GLN A 45 31.23 -17.41 -5.32
CA GLN A 45 32.54 -17.14 -5.90
C GLN A 45 32.54 -15.77 -6.58
N ILE A 46 33.51 -14.92 -6.22
CA ILE A 46 33.77 -13.65 -6.90
C ILE A 46 35.14 -13.70 -7.58
N SER A 47 35.21 -13.23 -8.82
CA SER A 47 36.49 -13.09 -9.51
C SER A 47 37.21 -11.85 -9.00
N LEU A 48 38.48 -12.00 -8.62
CA LEU A 48 39.37 -10.92 -8.21
C LEU A 48 39.96 -10.15 -9.43
N LYS A 49 39.49 -10.50 -10.63
CA LYS A 49 39.86 -9.90 -11.92
C LYS A 49 41.38 -9.86 -12.10
N PRO A 50 42.09 -11.02 -12.11
CA PRO A 50 43.53 -11.03 -12.35
C PRO A 50 43.85 -10.34 -13.70
N PRO A 51 44.99 -9.62 -13.81
CA PRO A 51 45.36 -8.93 -15.04
C PRO A 51 45.49 -9.89 -16.23
N LYS A 52 45.05 -9.45 -17.41
CA LYS A 52 45.20 -10.19 -18.66
C LYS A 52 46.26 -9.55 -19.57
N GLY A 53 47.02 -10.38 -20.29
CA GLY A 53 48.04 -9.91 -21.24
C GLY A 53 49.10 -9.02 -20.58
N ASN A 54 49.41 -7.88 -21.19
CA ASN A 54 50.44 -6.95 -20.71
C ASN A 54 49.93 -5.97 -19.63
N ALA A 55 48.69 -6.11 -19.14
CA ALA A 55 48.10 -5.17 -18.18
C ALA A 55 48.91 -5.05 -16.88
N ALA A 56 49.45 -6.16 -16.36
CA ALA A 56 50.34 -6.16 -15.20
C ALA A 56 51.65 -5.40 -15.46
N LEU A 57 52.22 -5.51 -16.67
CA LEU A 57 53.47 -4.84 -17.04
C LEU A 57 53.30 -3.33 -17.20
N ASN A 58 52.14 -2.92 -17.69
CA ASN A 58 51.83 -1.51 -17.90
C ASN A 58 51.56 -0.76 -16.57
N ASN A 59 51.30 -1.49 -15.47
CA ASN A 59 51.10 -0.91 -14.15
C ASN A 59 51.58 -1.87 -13.04
N ILE A 60 52.90 -1.99 -12.92
CA ILE A 60 53.56 -2.91 -11.98
C ILE A 60 53.22 -2.57 -10.52
N SER A 61 53.11 -1.27 -10.18
CA SER A 61 52.79 -0.84 -8.82
C SER A 61 51.41 -1.33 -8.37
N HIS A 62 50.39 -1.23 -9.23
CA HIS A 62 49.03 -1.73 -8.94
C HIS A 62 49.02 -3.26 -8.88
N PHE A 63 49.79 -3.95 -9.72
CA PHE A 63 49.92 -5.40 -9.67
C PHE A 63 50.51 -5.88 -8.34
N GLN A 64 51.57 -5.22 -7.85
CA GLN A 64 52.17 -5.52 -6.55
C GLN A 64 51.18 -5.25 -5.41
N GLU A 65 50.53 -4.08 -5.40
CA GLU A 65 49.50 -3.76 -4.39
C GLU A 65 48.37 -4.80 -4.35
N PHE A 66 47.88 -5.22 -5.53
CA PHE A 66 46.86 -6.26 -5.64
C PHE A 66 47.32 -7.60 -5.05
N VAL A 67 48.50 -8.10 -5.44
CA VAL A 67 49.02 -9.38 -4.95
C VAL A 67 49.32 -9.31 -3.45
N ASP A 68 49.97 -8.24 -3.00
CA ASP A 68 50.40 -8.09 -1.61
C ASP A 68 49.21 -7.86 -0.68
N SER A 69 48.17 -7.13 -1.11
CA SER A 69 46.91 -6.98 -0.34
C SER A 69 46.28 -8.33 0.00
N TRP A 70 46.19 -9.24 -0.97
CA TRP A 70 45.61 -10.57 -0.76
C TRP A 70 46.54 -11.51 0.02
N LYS A 71 47.87 -11.40 -0.15
CA LYS A 71 48.82 -12.14 0.69
C LYS A 71 48.73 -11.70 2.16
N SER A 72 48.73 -10.39 2.40
CA SER A 72 48.58 -9.81 3.74
C SER A 72 47.26 -10.24 4.38
N PHE A 73 46.16 -10.26 3.62
CA PHE A 73 44.89 -10.78 4.11
C PHE A 73 44.97 -12.26 4.51
N CYS A 74 45.57 -13.12 3.69
CA CYS A 74 45.69 -14.56 3.99
C CYS A 74 46.55 -14.92 5.21
N VAL A 75 47.40 -14.01 5.70
CA VAL A 75 48.26 -14.23 6.88
C VAL A 75 47.76 -13.54 8.14
N GLN A 76 46.65 -12.78 8.05
CA GLN A 76 46.01 -12.17 9.22
C GLN A 76 45.44 -13.27 10.13
N PRO A 77 45.59 -13.16 11.47
CA PRO A 77 45.01 -14.12 12.41
C PRO A 77 43.49 -14.30 12.22
N GLU A 78 42.80 -13.24 11.82
CA GLU A 78 41.37 -13.23 11.61
C GLU A 78 40.96 -14.01 10.35
N TYR A 79 41.86 -14.23 9.38
CA TYR A 79 41.55 -14.92 8.12
C TYR A 79 40.98 -16.32 8.32
N GLU A 80 41.61 -17.12 9.19
CA GLU A 80 41.14 -18.46 9.54
C GLU A 80 39.75 -18.40 10.20
N SER A 81 39.52 -17.35 11.00
CA SER A 81 38.24 -17.14 11.67
C SER A 81 37.12 -16.72 10.72
N ILE A 82 37.41 -16.14 9.55
CA ILE A 82 36.39 -15.77 8.54
C ILE A 82 35.92 -17.01 7.74
N GLN A 83 36.77 -18.05 7.65
CA GLN A 83 36.52 -19.29 6.91
C GLN A 83 36.27 -19.10 5.40
N VAL A 84 37.00 -18.18 4.77
CA VAL A 84 36.95 -17.95 3.31
C VAL A 84 38.18 -18.54 2.62
N ASN A 85 38.10 -18.75 1.30
CA ASN A 85 39.22 -19.26 0.52
C ASN A 85 39.57 -18.35 -0.66
N VAL A 86 40.81 -17.85 -0.68
CA VAL A 86 41.39 -17.17 -1.84
C VAL A 86 42.09 -18.22 -2.71
N ARG A 87 41.64 -18.35 -3.95
CA ARG A 87 42.27 -19.21 -4.96
C ARG A 87 43.44 -18.48 -5.60
N TRP A 88 44.59 -19.14 -5.62
CA TRP A 88 45.83 -18.65 -6.22
C TRP A 88 46.20 -19.50 -7.44
N GLU A 89 46.62 -18.85 -8.52
CA GLU A 89 47.07 -19.53 -9.74
C GLU A 89 48.45 -19.01 -10.17
N ARG A 90 49.23 -19.92 -10.76
CA ARG A 90 50.54 -19.61 -11.33
C ARG A 90 50.36 -19.00 -12.71
N VAL A 91 50.85 -17.76 -12.89
CA VAL A 91 50.79 -17.04 -14.15
C VAL A 91 52.21 -16.71 -14.62
N MET A 92 52.53 -17.11 -15.84
CA MET A 92 53.81 -16.80 -16.50
C MET A 92 53.71 -15.45 -17.22
N PHE A 93 54.42 -14.44 -16.72
CA PHE A 93 54.56 -13.16 -17.41
C PHE A 93 55.86 -13.14 -18.21
N ARG A 94 55.80 -12.65 -19.46
CA ARG A 94 56.94 -12.64 -20.39
C ARG A 94 58.20 -11.94 -19.84
N SER A 95 58.06 -11.04 -18.87
CA SER A 95 59.16 -10.22 -18.32
C SER A 95 59.27 -10.21 -16.78
N ILE A 96 58.38 -10.88 -16.02
CA ILE A 96 58.35 -10.83 -14.53
C ILE A 96 58.52 -12.22 -13.89
N SER A 97 58.95 -13.24 -14.66
CA SER A 97 59.04 -14.64 -14.22
C SER A 97 57.70 -15.19 -13.68
N GLU A 98 57.68 -16.43 -13.15
CA GLU A 98 56.46 -17.06 -12.62
C GLU A 98 55.94 -16.29 -11.40
N GLN A 99 54.67 -15.92 -11.40
CA GLN A 99 54.03 -15.23 -10.26
C GLN A 99 52.79 -15.99 -9.79
N GLN A 100 52.56 -16.00 -8.47
CA GLN A 100 51.31 -16.46 -7.86
C GLN A 100 50.33 -15.30 -7.81
N VAL A 101 49.21 -15.42 -8.51
CA VAL A 101 48.21 -14.35 -8.65
C VAL A 101 46.88 -14.81 -8.05
N PRO A 102 46.21 -13.99 -7.22
CA PRO A 102 44.92 -14.34 -6.66
C PRO A 102 43.84 -14.18 -7.73
N THR A 103 42.98 -15.19 -7.90
CA THR A 103 42.01 -15.24 -9.01
C THR A 103 40.57 -15.20 -8.57
N TYR A 104 40.21 -15.89 -7.49
CA TYR A 104 38.85 -15.93 -6.95
C TYR A 104 38.85 -15.90 -5.41
N LEU A 105 37.82 -15.28 -4.84
CA LEU A 105 37.46 -15.43 -3.43
C LEU A 105 36.20 -16.28 -3.33
N THR A 106 36.24 -17.32 -2.50
CA THR A 106 35.15 -18.26 -2.24
C THR A 106 34.62 -18.06 -0.83
N ILE A 107 33.31 -17.81 -0.74
CA ILE A 107 32.57 -17.69 0.52
C ILE A 107 31.70 -18.95 0.69
N PRO A 108 31.95 -19.81 1.68
CA PRO A 108 31.29 -21.12 1.77
C PRO A 108 29.88 -21.11 2.35
N ASP A 109 29.52 -20.09 3.13
CA ASP A 109 28.23 -19.98 3.81
C ASP A 109 27.90 -18.53 4.21
N ILE A 110 26.68 -18.32 4.73
CA ILE A 110 26.18 -17.00 5.12
C ILE A 110 26.92 -16.40 6.31
N SER A 111 27.42 -17.23 7.24
CA SER A 111 28.18 -16.77 8.41
C SER A 111 29.54 -16.24 7.99
N SER A 112 30.19 -16.91 7.04
CA SER A 112 31.43 -16.49 6.41
C SER A 112 31.25 -15.22 5.58
N LEU A 113 30.09 -15.06 4.92
CA LEU A 113 29.73 -13.80 4.27
C LEU A 113 29.64 -12.67 5.29
N GLY A 114 28.90 -12.84 6.38
CA GLY A 114 28.76 -11.85 7.44
C GLY A 114 30.12 -11.41 8.00
N ARG A 115 30.97 -12.36 8.40
CA ARG A 115 32.34 -12.09 8.89
C ARG A 115 33.21 -11.36 7.85
N MET A 116 33.10 -11.71 6.57
CA MET A 116 33.86 -11.04 5.50
C MET A 116 33.41 -9.58 5.30
N LEU A 117 32.15 -9.26 5.56
CA LEU A 117 31.61 -7.90 5.41
C LEU A 117 31.93 -7.00 6.61
N GLY A 118 32.01 -7.59 7.80
CA GLY A 118 32.41 -6.92 9.05
C GLY A 118 31.49 -7.21 10.23
N ASP A 119 31.85 -6.68 11.39
CA ASP A 119 31.17 -6.94 12.67
C ASP A 119 29.69 -6.56 12.67
N VAL A 120 29.32 -5.51 11.92
CA VAL A 120 27.93 -5.04 11.82
C VAL A 120 27.03 -6.08 11.17
N GLU A 121 27.44 -6.58 9.99
CA GLU A 121 26.71 -7.61 9.24
C GLU A 121 26.72 -8.96 9.97
N GLU A 122 27.83 -9.31 10.63
CA GLU A 122 27.90 -10.52 11.45
C GLU A 122 26.93 -10.45 12.66
N GLN A 123 26.91 -9.33 13.38
CA GLN A 123 26.00 -9.14 14.51
C GLN A 123 24.55 -9.11 14.05
N GLN A 124 24.26 -8.46 12.93
CA GLN A 124 22.92 -8.45 12.34
C GLN A 124 22.43 -9.88 12.03
N LEU A 125 23.28 -10.74 11.48
CA LEU A 125 22.95 -12.14 11.22
C LEU A 125 22.65 -12.92 12.50
N LYS A 126 23.47 -12.72 13.55
CA LYS A 126 23.26 -13.33 14.87
C LYS A 126 21.93 -12.89 15.49
N ASP A 127 21.60 -11.61 15.39
CA ASP A 127 20.34 -11.05 15.90
C ASP A 127 19.13 -11.63 15.17
N TRP A 128 19.19 -11.74 13.84
CA TRP A 128 18.14 -12.38 13.05
C TRP A 128 17.96 -13.85 13.40
N HIS A 129 19.07 -14.60 13.49
CA HIS A 129 19.04 -16.00 13.88
C HIS A 129 18.40 -16.17 15.26
N SER A 130 18.85 -15.41 16.26
CA SER A 130 18.31 -15.46 17.62
C SER A 130 16.81 -15.16 17.68
N ARG A 131 16.35 -14.14 16.94
CA ARG A 131 14.93 -13.77 16.89
C ARG A 131 14.08 -14.85 16.23
N ILE A 132 14.53 -15.39 15.09
CA ILE A 132 13.81 -16.46 14.40
C ILE A 132 13.73 -17.70 15.29
N SER A 133 14.85 -18.14 15.87
CA SER A 133 14.87 -19.29 16.79
C SER A 133 13.93 -19.07 17.98
N SER A 134 13.95 -17.89 18.59
CA SER A 134 13.05 -17.54 19.69
C SER A 134 11.56 -17.60 19.28
N ILE A 135 11.21 -17.17 18.06
CA ILE A 135 9.85 -17.29 17.54
C ILE A 135 9.48 -18.77 17.39
N PHE A 136 10.33 -19.58 16.78
CA PHE A 136 10.07 -21.02 16.61
C PHE A 136 9.86 -21.74 17.94
N ASP A 137 10.74 -21.53 18.92
CA ASP A 137 10.68 -22.17 20.23
C ASP A 137 9.42 -21.76 21.01
N SER A 138 9.14 -20.46 21.03
CA SER A 138 8.01 -19.92 21.79
C SER A 138 6.68 -20.27 21.11
N LEU A 139 6.62 -20.23 19.77
CA LEU A 139 5.42 -20.52 19.02
C LEU A 139 5.08 -22.00 19.00
N SER A 140 6.07 -22.89 18.90
CA SER A 140 5.83 -24.33 19.05
C SER A 140 5.22 -24.66 20.42
N THR A 141 5.71 -24.01 21.48
CA THR A 141 5.17 -24.15 22.85
C THR A 141 3.72 -23.66 22.94
N GLU A 142 3.38 -22.50 22.35
CA GLU A 142 2.01 -21.98 22.40
C GLU A 142 1.06 -22.75 21.47
N LEU A 143 1.52 -23.20 20.31
CA LEU A 143 0.73 -24.04 19.40
C LEU A 143 0.40 -25.40 20.02
N ALA A 144 1.29 -25.98 20.82
CA ALA A 144 1.02 -27.23 21.54
C ALA A 144 -0.16 -27.13 22.54
N LYS A 145 -0.50 -25.92 23.00
CA LYS A 145 -1.65 -25.68 23.89
C LYS A 145 -2.99 -25.59 23.13
N ARG A 146 -2.95 -25.52 21.79
CA ARG A 146 -4.13 -25.33 20.95
C ARG A 146 -4.86 -26.67 20.76
N ILE A 147 -6.15 -26.70 21.15
CA ILE A 147 -6.99 -27.92 21.08
C ILE A 147 -7.94 -27.89 19.87
N VAL A 148 -8.31 -26.71 19.39
CA VAL A 148 -9.55 -26.53 18.60
C VAL A 148 -9.36 -26.65 17.09
N TYR A 149 -8.17 -26.36 16.55
CA TYR A 149 -7.95 -26.37 15.10
C TYR A 149 -6.58 -26.94 14.72
N PRO A 150 -6.51 -27.77 13.67
CA PRO A 150 -5.26 -28.37 13.22
C PRO A 150 -4.31 -27.31 12.68
N ILE A 151 -3.02 -27.49 12.94
CA ILE A 151 -1.94 -26.78 12.27
C ILE A 151 -1.58 -27.51 10.98
N ARG A 152 -1.02 -26.79 10.01
CA ARG A 152 -0.55 -27.38 8.75
C ARG A 152 0.63 -28.31 9.04
N SER A 153 0.65 -29.47 8.39
CA SER A 153 1.84 -30.32 8.39
C SER A 153 3.01 -29.57 7.75
N THR A 154 4.22 -29.76 8.26
CA THR A 154 5.44 -29.14 7.71
C THR A 154 5.44 -27.60 7.66
N TYR A 155 4.71 -26.95 8.57
CA TYR A 155 4.64 -25.49 8.63
C TYR A 155 6.00 -24.82 8.85
N GLU A 156 7.00 -25.53 9.38
CA GLU A 156 8.30 -24.96 9.75
C GLU A 156 9.01 -24.33 8.55
N ARG A 157 9.01 -25.00 7.40
CA ARG A 157 9.66 -24.48 6.18
C ARG A 157 8.97 -23.21 5.67
N GLU A 158 7.64 -23.21 5.67
CA GLU A 158 6.86 -22.06 5.21
C GLU A 158 6.93 -20.90 6.19
N LEU A 159 6.92 -21.19 7.49
CA LEU A 159 7.13 -20.21 8.55
C LEU A 159 8.50 -19.58 8.41
N PHE A 160 9.57 -20.37 8.28
CA PHE A 160 10.92 -19.86 8.09
C PHE A 160 10.99 -18.92 6.87
N SER A 161 10.48 -19.37 5.73
CA SER A 161 10.43 -18.56 4.50
C SER A 161 9.64 -17.26 4.70
N THR A 162 8.54 -17.32 5.46
CA THR A 162 7.69 -16.16 5.78
C THR A 162 8.39 -15.17 6.71
N LEU A 163 9.09 -15.64 7.73
CA LEU A 163 9.86 -14.79 8.64
C LEU A 163 11.01 -14.12 7.87
N ILE A 164 11.71 -14.86 7.00
CA ILE A 164 12.75 -14.30 6.13
C ILE A 164 12.18 -13.22 5.19
N ALA A 165 11.00 -13.47 4.60
CA ALA A 165 10.34 -12.50 3.74
C ALA A 165 9.99 -11.17 4.44
N ASN A 166 9.83 -11.20 5.78
CA ASN A 166 9.46 -10.05 6.60
C ASN A 166 10.55 -9.62 7.62
N LEU A 167 11.82 -9.92 7.34
CA LEU A 167 12.94 -9.64 8.25
C LEU A 167 13.03 -8.19 8.70
N GLU A 168 12.77 -7.24 7.79
CA GLU A 168 12.88 -5.81 8.08
C GLU A 168 11.85 -5.39 9.14
N ILE A 169 10.63 -5.93 9.04
CA ILE A 169 9.57 -5.70 10.02
C ILE A 169 9.95 -6.34 11.36
N LEU A 170 10.39 -7.60 11.34
CA LEU A 170 10.76 -8.34 12.55
C LEU A 170 11.99 -7.77 13.26
N SER A 171 12.92 -7.16 12.51
CA SER A 171 14.09 -6.47 13.05
C SER A 171 13.68 -5.26 13.89
N GLY A 172 12.59 -4.59 13.51
CA GLY A 172 12.03 -3.45 14.25
C GLY A 172 11.21 -3.84 15.47
N PHE A 173 10.90 -5.13 15.68
CA PHE A 173 10.06 -5.56 16.80
C PHE A 173 10.84 -5.52 18.11
N SER A 174 10.20 -4.95 19.13
CA SER A 174 10.61 -5.13 20.52
C SER A 174 10.39 -6.58 20.99
N LYS A 175 11.01 -6.94 22.11
CA LYS A 175 10.82 -8.27 22.73
C LYS A 175 9.34 -8.51 23.08
N LEU A 176 8.62 -7.47 23.50
CA LEU A 176 7.19 -7.49 23.75
C LEU A 176 6.39 -7.74 22.46
N GLU A 177 6.69 -7.04 21.36
CA GLU A 177 5.98 -7.26 20.09
C GLU A 177 6.18 -8.68 19.53
N LEU A 178 7.36 -9.28 19.72
CA LEU A 178 7.59 -10.69 19.41
C LEU A 178 6.73 -11.62 20.28
N GLU A 179 6.63 -11.34 21.57
CA GLU A 179 5.77 -12.10 22.48
C GLU A 179 4.29 -11.96 22.08
N LEU A 180 3.83 -10.76 21.74
CA LEU A 180 2.47 -10.53 21.24
C LEU A 180 2.18 -11.35 19.97
N LEU A 181 3.12 -11.40 19.01
CA LEU A 181 2.98 -12.22 17.81
C LEU A 181 2.82 -13.70 18.16
N VAL A 182 3.71 -14.22 19.00
CA VAL A 182 3.71 -15.63 19.40
C VAL A 182 2.44 -16.01 20.16
N LYS A 183 1.94 -15.12 21.03
CA LYS A 183 0.69 -15.33 21.77
C LYS A 183 -0.54 -15.20 20.89
N LEU A 184 -0.51 -14.35 19.86
CA LEU A 184 -1.64 -14.09 18.97
C LEU A 184 -1.93 -15.27 18.05
N ILE A 185 -0.93 -15.73 17.30
CA ILE A 185 -1.12 -16.66 16.19
C ILE A 185 -1.92 -17.92 16.59
N PRO A 186 -1.63 -18.59 17.73
CA PRO A 186 -2.37 -19.77 18.17
C PRO A 186 -3.85 -19.53 18.47
N GLN A 187 -4.27 -18.28 18.71
CA GLN A 187 -5.67 -17.92 18.98
C GLN A 187 -6.49 -17.75 17.69
N LEU A 188 -5.84 -17.45 16.56
CA LEU A 188 -6.53 -17.11 15.32
C LEU A 188 -7.14 -18.34 14.64
N HIS A 189 -8.40 -18.23 14.25
CA HIS A 189 -9.09 -19.22 13.41
C HIS A 189 -10.08 -18.54 12.47
N LYS A 190 -10.42 -19.24 11.38
CA LYS A 190 -11.38 -18.75 10.39
C LYS A 190 -12.71 -18.40 11.06
N GLY A 191 -13.27 -17.24 10.73
CA GLY A 191 -14.56 -16.79 11.26
C GLY A 191 -14.59 -16.32 12.72
N MET A 192 -13.44 -16.13 13.37
CA MET A 192 -13.37 -15.70 14.78
C MET A 192 -14.09 -14.36 15.07
N GLY A 193 -14.12 -13.46 14.09
CA GLY A 193 -14.76 -12.14 14.16
C GLY A 193 -16.27 -12.16 14.09
N ARG A 194 -16.90 -13.20 13.52
CA ARG A 194 -18.36 -13.37 13.43
C ARG A 194 -19.10 -12.12 12.92
N GLY A 195 -18.58 -11.48 11.89
CA GLY A 195 -19.09 -10.25 11.32
C GLY A 195 -18.89 -9.00 12.19
N SER A 196 -18.00 -9.05 13.18
CA SER A 196 -17.67 -7.89 14.03
C SER A 196 -16.54 -7.05 13.44
N TYR A 197 -16.36 -5.82 13.92
CA TYR A 197 -15.18 -5.03 13.57
C TYR A 197 -13.92 -5.58 14.27
N LEU A 198 -12.74 -5.32 13.69
CA LEU A 198 -11.44 -5.79 14.19
C LEU A 198 -11.25 -5.57 15.71
N ARG A 199 -11.71 -4.43 16.24
CA ARG A 199 -11.54 -4.07 17.66
C ARG A 199 -12.34 -4.94 18.64
N ALA A 200 -13.30 -5.70 18.13
CA ALA A 200 -14.13 -6.62 18.93
C ALA A 200 -13.60 -8.07 18.92
N LEU A 201 -12.46 -8.35 18.28
CA LEU A 201 -11.89 -9.69 18.31
C LEU A 201 -11.60 -10.14 19.75
N PRO A 202 -12.04 -11.35 20.16
CA PRO A 202 -11.87 -11.84 21.52
C PRO A 202 -10.46 -12.43 21.72
N VAL A 203 -9.43 -11.63 21.48
CA VAL A 203 -8.03 -11.99 21.72
C VAL A 203 -7.64 -11.70 23.17
N ILE A 204 -6.82 -12.58 23.75
CA ILE A 204 -6.30 -12.48 25.12
C ILE A 204 -4.82 -12.11 25.03
N PHE A 205 -4.33 -11.32 26.01
CA PHE A 205 -2.95 -10.81 26.12
C PHE A 205 -2.52 -9.82 25.03
N VAL A 206 -3.10 -9.93 23.84
CA VAL A 206 -2.79 -9.11 22.67
C VAL A 206 -3.89 -8.09 22.44
N ASP A 207 -3.53 -6.84 22.22
CA ASP A 207 -4.49 -5.82 21.86
C ASP A 207 -4.70 -5.77 20.32
N THR A 208 -5.90 -5.40 19.89
CA THR A 208 -6.26 -5.41 18.46
C THR A 208 -5.56 -4.31 17.64
N LYS A 209 -4.88 -3.33 18.27
CA LYS A 209 -4.02 -2.34 17.57
C LYS A 209 -2.76 -3.02 17.04
N PHE A 210 -2.22 -3.99 17.78
CA PHE A 210 -1.11 -4.80 17.31
C PHE A 210 -1.47 -5.55 16.03
N ILE A 211 -2.70 -6.10 15.96
CA ILE A 211 -3.21 -6.78 14.76
C ILE A 211 -3.34 -5.81 13.59
N GLU A 212 -3.96 -4.64 13.83
CA GLU A 212 -4.14 -3.59 12.81
C GLU A 212 -2.81 -3.12 12.22
N LYS A 213 -1.81 -2.84 13.07
CA LYS A 213 -0.48 -2.38 12.65
C LYS A 213 0.29 -3.43 11.85
N ASN A 214 0.13 -4.72 12.19
CA ASN A 214 0.96 -5.81 11.65
C ASN A 214 0.17 -6.79 10.76
N LEU A 215 -0.94 -6.32 10.18
CA LEU A 215 -1.93 -7.15 9.48
C LEU A 215 -1.31 -8.07 8.43
N LYS A 216 -0.39 -7.56 7.59
CA LYS A 216 0.25 -8.35 6.52
C LYS A 216 1.25 -9.40 7.00
N LEU A 217 1.98 -9.10 8.08
CA LEU A 217 2.86 -10.08 8.73
C LEU A 217 2.02 -11.20 9.34
N ILE A 218 0.99 -10.84 10.11
CA ILE A 218 0.09 -11.79 10.77
C ILE A 218 -0.63 -12.64 9.73
N GLU A 219 -1.15 -12.04 8.65
CA GLU A 219 -1.73 -12.74 7.50
C GLU A 219 -0.80 -13.81 6.95
N SER A 220 0.47 -13.46 6.73
CA SER A 220 1.45 -14.38 6.16
C SER A 220 1.83 -15.50 7.13
N VAL A 221 2.01 -15.20 8.41
CA VAL A 221 2.33 -16.20 9.45
C VAL A 221 1.14 -17.13 9.71
N THR A 222 -0.08 -16.59 9.78
CA THR A 222 -1.32 -17.37 9.86
C THR A 222 -1.47 -18.28 8.64
N ALA A 223 -1.16 -17.79 7.44
CA ALA A 223 -1.21 -18.61 6.23
C ALA A 223 -0.21 -19.77 6.25
N ALA A 224 1.04 -19.50 6.69
CA ALA A 224 2.08 -20.52 6.79
C ALA A 224 1.76 -21.62 7.81
N ILE A 225 1.14 -21.25 8.95
CA ILE A 225 0.96 -22.16 10.08
C ILE A 225 -0.43 -22.81 10.12
N ILE A 226 -1.47 -22.05 9.84
CA ILE A 226 -2.85 -22.42 10.16
C ILE A 226 -3.63 -22.73 8.88
N ASP A 227 -3.75 -21.77 7.96
CA ASP A 227 -4.64 -21.90 6.81
C ASP A 227 -4.19 -20.97 5.67
N CYS A 228 -3.74 -21.53 4.55
CA CYS A 228 -3.25 -20.76 3.40
C CYS A 228 -4.30 -19.78 2.85
N SER A 229 -5.60 -20.07 3.01
CA SER A 229 -6.68 -19.21 2.56
C SER A 229 -6.73 -17.85 3.26
N ALA A 230 -6.06 -17.71 4.41
CA ALA A 230 -5.90 -16.41 5.08
C ALA A 230 -5.21 -15.37 4.18
N LYS A 231 -4.25 -15.80 3.35
CA LYS A 231 -3.56 -14.91 2.41
C LYS A 231 -4.33 -14.71 1.11
N GLU A 232 -5.10 -15.71 0.68
CA GLU A 232 -5.92 -15.66 -0.55
C GLU A 232 -7.09 -14.68 -0.40
N MET A 233 -7.77 -14.68 0.75
CA MET A 233 -8.92 -13.81 1.01
C MET A 233 -8.52 -12.50 1.74
N GLY A 234 -7.34 -12.48 2.36
CA GLY A 234 -6.90 -11.44 3.27
C GLY A 234 -7.33 -11.71 4.72
N LEU A 235 -6.49 -11.32 5.69
CA LEU A 235 -6.66 -11.72 7.09
C LEU A 235 -8.01 -11.30 7.69
N LEU A 236 -8.46 -10.06 7.46
CA LEU A 236 -9.73 -9.59 8.04
C LEU A 236 -10.93 -10.35 7.49
N SER A 237 -10.96 -10.60 6.18
CA SER A 237 -12.03 -11.40 5.57
C SER A 237 -11.99 -12.85 6.06
N TRP A 238 -10.79 -13.45 6.18
CA TRP A 238 -10.63 -14.79 6.73
C TRP A 238 -11.10 -14.91 8.19
N LEU A 239 -10.84 -13.86 8.99
CA LEU A 239 -11.37 -13.76 10.35
C LEU A 239 -12.87 -13.47 10.39
N ASP A 240 -13.54 -13.18 9.26
CA ASP A 240 -14.92 -12.67 9.22
C ASP A 240 -15.07 -11.35 10.01
N CYS A 241 -14.10 -10.45 9.83
CA CYS A 241 -14.17 -9.08 10.33
C CYS A 241 -14.74 -8.13 9.29
N ARG A 242 -15.57 -7.19 9.73
CA ARG A 242 -16.03 -6.07 8.90
C ARG A 242 -14.96 -4.99 8.78
N ASP A 243 -14.85 -4.43 7.57
CA ASP A 243 -14.11 -3.21 7.36
C ASP A 243 -14.79 -2.03 8.05
N LYS A 244 -13.98 -1.11 8.58
CA LYS A 244 -14.48 0.17 9.06
C LYS A 244 -15.04 0.95 7.86
N PRO A 245 -16.29 1.45 7.90
CA PRO A 245 -16.82 2.27 6.82
C PRO A 245 -15.99 3.54 6.65
N LYS A 246 -15.59 3.84 5.42
CA LYS A 246 -14.73 5.00 5.07
C LYS A 246 -15.51 6.16 4.47
N ASP A 247 -16.60 5.85 3.76
CA ASP A 247 -17.35 6.82 2.97
C ASP A 247 -18.69 7.12 3.62
N TRP A 248 -18.71 8.14 4.49
CA TRP A 248 -19.90 8.58 5.21
C TRP A 248 -20.62 9.67 4.43
N LEU A 249 -21.90 9.45 4.18
CA LEU A 249 -22.79 10.38 3.51
C LEU A 249 -23.81 10.92 4.52
N LEU A 250 -24.01 12.22 4.49
CA LEU A 250 -25.04 12.89 5.26
C LEU A 250 -26.41 12.59 4.62
N VAL A 251 -27.35 12.10 5.42
CA VAL A 251 -28.72 11.81 5.01
C VAL A 251 -29.66 12.70 5.82
N LYS A 252 -30.42 13.55 5.14
CA LYS A 252 -31.33 14.52 5.75
C LYS A 252 -32.75 14.34 5.21
N PRO A 253 -33.71 13.83 6.00
CA PRO A 253 -35.11 13.88 5.61
C PRO A 253 -35.60 15.33 5.55
N LEU A 254 -36.24 15.70 4.44
CA LEU A 254 -36.75 17.06 4.22
C LEU A 254 -38.26 17.16 4.45
N CYS A 255 -38.92 16.13 4.98
CA CYS A 255 -40.31 16.22 5.40
C CYS A 255 -40.56 15.33 6.61
N LYS A 256 -41.64 15.63 7.35
CA LYS A 256 -42.01 14.90 8.56
C LYS A 256 -42.21 13.40 8.31
N ASN A 257 -42.91 13.02 7.24
CA ASN A 257 -43.18 11.62 6.94
C ASN A 257 -41.87 10.83 6.68
N ALA A 258 -40.91 11.40 5.96
CA ALA A 258 -39.61 10.78 5.72
C ALA A 258 -38.77 10.70 7.00
N ALA A 259 -38.84 11.73 7.85
CA ALA A 259 -38.16 11.72 9.14
C ALA A 259 -38.75 10.64 10.06
N ASP A 260 -40.07 10.58 10.18
CA ASP A 260 -40.79 9.58 11.00
C ASP A 260 -40.47 8.15 10.52
N ALA A 261 -40.40 7.93 9.20
CA ALA A 261 -39.98 6.64 8.63
C ALA A 261 -38.52 6.27 8.89
N LEU A 262 -37.67 7.27 9.20
CA LEU A 262 -36.29 7.09 9.68
C LEU A 262 -36.17 7.19 11.21
N GLY A 263 -37.27 6.95 11.93
CA GLY A 263 -37.28 6.94 13.40
C GLY A 263 -37.30 8.32 14.05
N GLY A 264 -37.77 9.34 13.32
CA GLY A 264 -37.84 10.74 13.79
C GLY A 264 -36.48 11.46 13.80
N LEU A 265 -35.43 10.86 13.22
CA LEU A 265 -34.09 11.43 13.22
C LEU A 265 -33.99 12.54 12.16
N PRO A 266 -33.60 13.78 12.53
CA PRO A 266 -33.55 14.90 11.60
C PRO A 266 -32.31 14.88 10.69
N LEU A 267 -31.28 14.12 11.08
CA LEU A 267 -30.01 14.07 10.39
C LEU A 267 -29.31 12.75 10.71
N LEU A 268 -28.80 12.06 9.70
CA LEU A 268 -28.11 10.79 9.84
C LEU A 268 -26.80 10.81 9.04
N ARG A 269 -25.86 9.94 9.41
CA ARG A 269 -24.74 9.59 8.55
C ARG A 269 -24.80 8.12 8.23
N MET A 270 -24.81 7.79 6.94
CA MET A 270 -24.86 6.43 6.43
C MET A 270 -23.67 6.18 5.53
N SER A 271 -23.11 4.98 5.58
CA SER A 271 -22.03 4.64 4.65
C SER A 271 -22.56 4.40 3.25
N SER A 272 -21.72 4.55 2.23
CA SER A 272 -22.05 4.15 0.85
C SER A 272 -22.54 2.70 0.77
N GLU A 273 -21.93 1.78 1.53
CA GLU A 273 -22.34 0.37 1.61
C GLU A 273 -23.75 0.20 2.21
N THR A 274 -24.07 0.99 3.24
CA THR A 274 -25.42 1.01 3.81
C THR A 274 -26.43 1.48 2.78
N LEU A 275 -26.16 2.58 2.07
CA LEU A 275 -27.07 3.12 1.05
C LEU A 275 -27.20 2.23 -0.19
N LEU A 276 -26.20 1.41 -0.50
CA LEU A 276 -26.33 0.38 -1.54
C LEU A 276 -27.42 -0.65 -1.22
N ASN A 277 -27.63 -0.95 0.06
CA ASN A 277 -28.46 -2.06 0.53
C ASN A 277 -29.71 -1.63 1.31
N PHE A 278 -29.84 -0.34 1.63
CA PHE A 278 -30.96 0.21 2.39
C PHE A 278 -31.73 1.23 1.54
N GLU A 279 -32.98 0.89 1.19
CA GLU A 279 -33.87 1.79 0.46
C GLU A 279 -34.35 2.94 1.37
N LEU A 280 -34.03 4.17 0.99
CA LEU A 280 -34.48 5.35 1.74
C LEU A 280 -36.01 5.56 1.58
N PRO A 281 -36.74 5.81 2.68
CA PRO A 281 -38.20 5.85 2.70
C PRO A 281 -38.77 7.20 2.24
N ALA A 282 -38.47 7.57 1.00
CA ALA A 282 -39.05 8.71 0.29
C ALA A 282 -39.23 8.37 -1.19
N LYS A 283 -40.11 9.09 -1.89
CA LYS A 283 -40.22 8.98 -3.36
C LYS A 283 -39.11 9.73 -4.07
N ASN A 284 -38.71 10.88 -3.52
CA ASN A 284 -37.72 11.76 -4.09
C ASN A 284 -36.39 11.62 -3.33
N ILE A 285 -35.30 11.41 -4.06
CA ILE A 285 -33.95 11.37 -3.51
C ILE A 285 -33.17 12.51 -4.14
N LEU A 286 -32.75 13.47 -3.32
CA LEU A 286 -31.98 14.61 -3.76
C LEU A 286 -30.51 14.38 -3.41
N VAL A 287 -29.68 14.15 -4.43
CA VAL A 287 -28.23 13.97 -4.26
C VAL A 287 -27.57 15.33 -4.41
N ILE A 288 -26.85 15.76 -3.38
CA ILE A 288 -26.24 17.07 -3.28
C ILE A 288 -24.74 16.88 -3.05
N GLU A 289 -23.90 17.54 -3.83
CA GLU A 289 -22.45 17.42 -3.64
C GLU A 289 -22.00 18.01 -2.29
N ASN A 290 -22.35 19.28 -2.04
CA ASN A 290 -21.94 20.03 -0.87
C ASN A 290 -22.85 19.77 0.36
N GLU A 291 -22.25 19.42 1.51
CA GLU A 291 -22.99 19.17 2.76
C GLU A 291 -23.68 20.44 3.32
N GLN A 292 -23.08 21.63 3.22
CA GLN A 292 -23.69 22.88 3.72
C GLN A 292 -24.94 23.25 2.93
N SER A 293 -24.92 23.05 1.61
CA SER A 293 -26.08 23.23 0.74
C SER A 293 -27.20 22.25 1.08
N CYS A 294 -26.87 21.04 1.53
CA CYS A 294 -27.86 20.10 2.06
C CYS A 294 -28.44 20.58 3.41
N LEU A 295 -27.59 21.08 4.29
CA LEU A 295 -27.99 21.58 5.61
C LEU A 295 -28.89 22.81 5.53
N SER A 296 -28.74 23.66 4.50
CA SER A 296 -29.58 24.85 4.29
C SER A 296 -30.99 24.55 3.76
N LEU A 297 -31.27 23.34 3.29
CA LEU A 297 -32.59 23.01 2.74
C LEU A 297 -33.67 22.90 3.83
N ASP A 298 -34.75 23.66 3.66
CA ASP A 298 -35.99 23.51 4.41
C ASP A 298 -36.90 22.38 3.86
N SER A 299 -38.15 22.37 4.31
CA SER A 299 -39.13 21.32 4.02
C SER A 299 -39.43 21.17 2.52
N ILE A 300 -39.19 19.96 2.00
CA ILE A 300 -39.51 19.51 0.65
C ILE A 300 -40.33 18.22 0.74
N PRO A 301 -41.55 18.18 0.17
CA PRO A 301 -42.43 17.02 0.30
C PRO A 301 -41.80 15.71 -0.19
N ASP A 302 -41.98 14.64 0.59
CA ASP A 302 -41.60 13.26 0.25
C ASP A 302 -40.16 13.13 -0.29
N THR A 303 -39.24 13.88 0.31
CA THR A 303 -37.85 14.00 -0.13
C THR A 303 -36.86 13.69 0.97
N ILE A 304 -35.82 12.92 0.63
CA ILE A 304 -34.61 12.75 1.45
C ILE A 304 -33.41 13.26 0.65
N ALA A 305 -32.61 14.13 1.25
CA ALA A 305 -31.35 14.58 0.68
C ALA A 305 -30.18 13.70 1.14
N VAL A 306 -29.25 13.42 0.23
CA VAL A 306 -28.00 12.68 0.50
C VAL A 306 -26.82 13.51 0.00
N SER A 307 -25.81 13.74 0.85
CA SER A 307 -24.67 14.62 0.52
C SER A 307 -23.34 14.18 1.13
N GLY A 308 -22.24 14.81 0.72
CA GLY A 308 -20.90 14.56 1.28
C GLY A 308 -20.09 13.47 0.56
N GLY A 309 -20.50 13.08 -0.65
CA GLY A 309 -19.84 12.03 -1.42
C GLY A 309 -18.68 12.50 -2.30
N GLY A 310 -18.61 13.80 -2.65
CA GLY A 310 -17.68 14.31 -3.67
C GLY A 310 -17.69 13.42 -4.92
N LYS A 311 -16.50 13.00 -5.37
CA LYS A 311 -16.34 12.06 -6.50
C LYS A 311 -16.76 10.62 -6.19
N ASN A 312 -16.98 10.25 -4.92
CA ASN A 312 -17.44 8.93 -4.53
C ASN A 312 -18.96 8.78 -4.65
N VAL A 313 -19.41 8.59 -5.89
CA VAL A 313 -20.81 8.34 -6.24
C VAL A 313 -21.09 6.85 -6.47
N SER A 314 -20.26 5.96 -5.91
CA SER A 314 -20.37 4.52 -6.12
C SER A 314 -21.71 3.93 -5.65
N TRP A 315 -22.31 4.52 -4.61
CA TRP A 315 -23.60 4.11 -4.06
C TRP A 315 -24.78 4.37 -5.02
N MET A 316 -24.63 5.23 -6.03
CA MET A 316 -25.67 5.54 -7.03
C MET A 316 -26.08 4.35 -7.90
N ARG A 317 -25.34 3.24 -7.84
CA ARG A 317 -25.74 1.96 -8.48
C ARG A 317 -26.78 1.18 -7.67
N ALA A 318 -27.25 1.69 -6.53
CA ALA A 318 -28.21 0.98 -5.70
C ALA A 318 -29.50 0.70 -6.47
N ASN A 319 -29.92 -0.57 -6.51
CA ASN A 319 -31.05 -1.02 -7.35
C ASN A 319 -32.37 -0.31 -6.99
N TRP A 320 -32.53 0.11 -5.74
CA TRP A 320 -33.74 0.78 -5.28
C TRP A 320 -33.90 2.19 -5.86
N LEU A 321 -32.80 2.86 -6.25
CA LEU A 321 -32.84 4.20 -6.86
C LEU A 321 -33.59 4.21 -8.20
N ALA A 322 -33.58 3.11 -8.94
CA ALA A 322 -34.28 2.99 -10.23
C ALA A 322 -35.81 3.16 -10.10
N LYS A 323 -36.37 2.97 -8.90
CA LYS A 323 -37.80 3.15 -8.61
C LYS A 323 -38.12 4.50 -7.96
N LYS A 324 -37.12 5.36 -7.80
CA LYS A 324 -37.24 6.67 -7.16
C LYS A 324 -37.10 7.75 -8.21
N ARG A 325 -37.57 8.93 -7.87
CA ARG A 325 -37.21 10.13 -8.59
C ARG A 325 -35.93 10.70 -7.99
N VAL A 326 -34.86 10.74 -8.79
CA VAL A 326 -33.54 11.12 -8.28
C VAL A 326 -33.08 12.40 -8.96
N GLY A 327 -32.79 13.41 -8.13
CA GLY A 327 -32.26 14.69 -8.54
C GLY A 327 -30.78 14.78 -8.18
N TYR A 328 -29.96 15.36 -9.02
CA TYR A 328 -28.56 15.66 -8.72
C TYR A 328 -28.33 17.17 -8.78
N TRP A 329 -27.76 17.72 -7.72
CA TRP A 329 -27.35 19.12 -7.62
C TRP A 329 -25.88 19.16 -7.16
N GLY A 330 -25.00 19.55 -8.07
CA GLY A 330 -23.60 19.85 -7.82
C GLY A 330 -23.28 21.30 -8.18
N ASP A 331 -22.01 21.67 -8.04
CA ASP A 331 -21.52 22.95 -8.54
C ASP A 331 -21.60 22.99 -10.07
N VAL A 332 -21.84 24.17 -10.64
CA VAL A 332 -21.77 24.34 -12.10
C VAL A 332 -20.34 24.73 -12.47
N ASP A 333 -19.49 23.70 -12.55
CA ASP A 333 -18.09 23.76 -12.99
C ASP A 333 -17.71 22.47 -13.74
N SER A 334 -16.42 22.33 -14.07
CA SER A 334 -15.97 21.17 -14.84
C SER A 334 -15.98 19.87 -14.03
N ASP A 335 -15.78 19.94 -12.70
CA ASP A 335 -15.77 18.79 -11.81
C ASP A 335 -17.20 18.31 -11.49
N GLY A 336 -18.12 19.22 -11.17
CA GLY A 336 -19.53 18.91 -10.90
C GLY A 336 -20.23 18.30 -12.12
N LEU A 337 -19.96 18.80 -13.34
CA LEU A 337 -20.46 18.19 -14.57
C LEU A 337 -19.80 16.82 -14.85
N SER A 338 -18.54 16.63 -14.47
CA SER A 338 -17.89 15.31 -14.57
C SER A 338 -18.50 14.31 -13.59
N ILE A 339 -18.82 14.72 -12.36
CA ILE A 339 -19.52 13.90 -11.38
C ILE A 339 -20.93 13.58 -11.88
N LEU A 340 -21.67 14.53 -12.46
CA LEU A 340 -22.97 14.27 -13.08
C LEU A 340 -22.88 13.18 -14.16
N SER A 341 -21.87 13.23 -15.03
CA SER A 341 -21.60 12.18 -16.02
C SER A 341 -21.41 10.81 -15.36
N ASP A 342 -20.61 10.75 -14.29
CA ASP A 342 -20.36 9.51 -13.54
C ASP A 342 -21.58 9.01 -12.78
N VAL A 343 -22.43 9.90 -12.27
CA VAL A 343 -23.72 9.55 -11.66
C VAL A 343 -24.64 8.96 -12.72
N ARG A 344 -24.75 9.61 -13.89
CA ARG A 344 -25.61 9.16 -14.98
C ARG A 344 -25.18 7.81 -15.55
N SER A 345 -23.89 7.50 -15.53
CA SER A 345 -23.38 6.17 -15.91
C SER A 345 -23.87 5.05 -14.97
N LYS A 346 -24.29 5.38 -13.75
CA LYS A 346 -24.78 4.44 -12.72
C LYS A 346 -26.31 4.44 -12.64
N LEU A 347 -26.93 5.59 -12.85
CA LEU A 347 -28.37 5.79 -12.87
C LEU A 347 -28.76 6.73 -14.03
N SER A 348 -29.21 6.15 -15.14
CA SER A 348 -29.54 6.92 -16.36
C SER A 348 -30.76 7.82 -16.22
N THR A 349 -31.63 7.57 -15.24
CA THR A 349 -32.85 8.35 -14.96
C THR A 349 -32.60 9.59 -14.08
N ILE A 350 -31.35 9.89 -13.74
CA ILE A 350 -30.99 11.05 -12.90
C ILE A 350 -31.37 12.37 -13.58
N ILE A 351 -31.95 13.28 -12.79
CA ILE A 351 -32.36 14.62 -13.25
C ILE A 351 -31.36 15.64 -12.69
N PRO A 352 -30.57 16.34 -13.52
CA PRO A 352 -29.73 17.45 -13.06
C PRO A 352 -30.63 18.64 -12.66
N LEU A 353 -30.29 19.30 -11.55
CA LEU A 353 -31.06 20.42 -11.01
C LEU A 353 -30.15 21.64 -10.85
N MET A 354 -30.52 22.75 -11.48
CA MET A 354 -29.78 24.02 -11.41
C MET A 354 -28.34 23.90 -11.95
N MET A 355 -28.12 22.98 -12.89
CA MET A 355 -26.82 22.71 -13.53
C MET A 355 -26.91 22.93 -15.05
N ASP A 356 -27.51 24.06 -15.42
CA ASP A 356 -27.77 24.44 -16.81
C ASP A 356 -27.28 25.86 -17.11
N SER A 357 -27.19 26.18 -18.39
CA SER A 357 -26.76 27.49 -18.86
C SER A 357 -27.68 28.61 -18.38
N GLU A 358 -29.00 28.37 -18.27
CA GLU A 358 -29.96 29.38 -17.79
C GLU A 358 -29.67 29.82 -16.35
N THR A 359 -29.30 28.86 -15.49
CA THR A 359 -28.86 29.11 -14.12
C THR A 359 -27.59 29.95 -14.10
N ILE A 360 -26.61 29.64 -14.96
CA ILE A 360 -25.40 30.47 -15.10
C ILE A 360 -25.75 31.88 -15.57
N GLU A 361 -26.56 32.04 -16.62
CA GLU A 361 -26.91 33.36 -17.15
C GLU A 361 -27.60 34.22 -16.09
N THR A 362 -28.48 33.62 -15.28
CA THR A 362 -29.20 34.31 -14.22
C THR A 362 -28.28 34.75 -13.07
N TYR A 363 -27.26 33.95 -12.74
CA TYR A 363 -26.39 34.18 -11.58
C TYR A 363 -24.92 34.41 -11.94
N ARG A 364 -24.66 34.88 -13.16
CA ARG A 364 -23.31 35.07 -13.72
C ARG A 364 -22.41 35.91 -12.83
N GLU A 365 -22.95 36.97 -12.22
CA GLU A 365 -22.21 37.88 -11.34
C GLU A 365 -21.71 37.20 -10.04
N ARG A 366 -22.27 36.04 -9.69
CA ARG A 366 -21.86 35.29 -8.49
C ARG A 366 -20.79 34.25 -8.77
N MET A 367 -20.46 33.99 -10.04
CA MET A 367 -19.47 33.00 -10.41
C MET A 367 -18.08 33.33 -9.86
N VAL A 368 -17.24 32.31 -9.67
CA VAL A 368 -15.88 32.39 -9.16
C VAL A 368 -14.88 31.63 -10.03
N ALA A 369 -13.60 31.86 -9.79
CA ALA A 369 -12.54 31.14 -10.46
C ALA A 369 -12.55 29.65 -10.09
N GLU A 370 -12.33 28.80 -11.09
CA GLU A 370 -11.98 27.39 -10.94
C GLU A 370 -10.46 27.28 -11.20
N HIS A 371 -9.69 26.79 -10.22
CA HIS A 371 -8.23 26.77 -10.32
C HIS A 371 -7.73 25.65 -11.24
N GLU A 372 -8.39 24.50 -11.21
CA GLU A 372 -8.07 23.35 -12.06
C GLU A 372 -9.35 22.89 -12.76
N CYS A 373 -9.30 22.80 -14.10
CA CYS A 373 -10.42 22.29 -14.88
C CYS A 373 -10.18 20.83 -15.26
N THR A 374 -11.24 20.02 -15.24
CA THR A 374 -11.24 18.70 -15.86
C THR A 374 -10.99 18.83 -17.38
N VAL A 375 -9.93 18.17 -17.84
CA VAL A 375 -9.44 18.30 -19.22
C VAL A 375 -10.23 17.43 -20.20
N LYS A 376 -10.70 16.26 -19.76
CA LYS A 376 -11.33 15.27 -20.63
C LYS A 376 -12.83 15.48 -20.69
N ASP A 377 -13.38 15.48 -21.90
CA ASP A 377 -14.83 15.56 -22.13
C ASP A 377 -15.55 14.36 -21.46
N PRO A 378 -16.50 14.60 -20.54
CA PRO A 378 -17.24 13.53 -19.88
C PRO A 378 -18.25 12.89 -20.84
N VAL A 379 -18.26 11.56 -20.89
CA VAL A 379 -19.02 10.77 -21.89
C VAL A 379 -20.52 10.72 -21.56
N GLY A 380 -20.89 10.81 -20.29
CA GLY A 380 -22.27 10.70 -19.82
C GLY A 380 -23.09 11.98 -19.90
N LEU A 381 -22.51 13.09 -20.38
CA LEU A 381 -23.24 14.36 -20.51
C LEU A 381 -24.14 14.39 -21.74
N THR A 382 -25.26 15.09 -21.63
CA THR A 382 -26.11 15.44 -22.78
C THR A 382 -25.41 16.46 -23.67
N VAL A 383 -25.95 16.68 -24.88
CA VAL A 383 -25.38 17.68 -25.81
C VAL A 383 -25.35 19.08 -25.19
N ALA A 384 -26.41 19.48 -24.47
CA ALA A 384 -26.48 20.79 -23.83
C ALA A 384 -25.48 20.91 -22.67
N GLU A 385 -25.37 19.88 -21.83
CA GLU A 385 -24.42 19.87 -20.71
C GLU A 385 -22.96 19.82 -21.18
N LEU A 386 -22.66 19.07 -22.24
CA LEU A 386 -21.33 19.02 -22.82
C LEU A 386 -20.94 20.37 -23.45
N ALA A 387 -21.91 21.07 -24.06
CA ALA A 387 -21.70 22.43 -24.54
C ALA A 387 -21.39 23.39 -23.37
N LEU A 388 -22.14 23.31 -22.27
CA LEU A 388 -21.88 24.07 -21.05
C LEU A 388 -20.50 23.77 -20.47
N PHE A 389 -20.14 22.49 -20.33
CA PHE A 389 -18.83 22.04 -19.86
C PHE A 389 -17.68 22.66 -20.69
N ARG A 390 -17.81 22.61 -22.03
CA ARG A 390 -16.82 23.19 -22.94
C ARG A 390 -16.75 24.71 -22.82
N ALA A 391 -17.88 25.40 -22.69
CA ALA A 391 -17.93 26.85 -22.54
C ALA A 391 -17.23 27.32 -21.25
N LEU A 392 -17.50 26.64 -20.13
CA LEU A 392 -16.81 26.87 -18.85
C LEU A 392 -15.29 26.67 -18.98
N ARG A 393 -14.87 25.57 -19.61
CA ARG A 393 -13.45 25.25 -19.80
C ARG A 393 -12.73 26.26 -20.70
N ASN A 394 -13.35 26.63 -21.83
CA ASN A 394 -12.77 27.48 -22.86
C ASN A 394 -12.67 28.96 -22.44
N GLY A 395 -13.31 29.36 -21.34
CA GLY A 395 -13.27 30.72 -20.83
C GLY A 395 -14.29 31.65 -21.49
N ASP A 396 -15.42 31.10 -21.95
CA ASP A 396 -16.53 31.89 -22.51
C ASP A 396 -17.21 32.74 -21.41
N TYR A 397 -16.94 32.41 -20.14
CA TYR A 397 -17.36 33.15 -18.95
C TYR A 397 -16.15 33.76 -18.24
N VAL A 398 -16.34 34.94 -17.62
CA VAL A 398 -15.31 35.63 -16.80
C VAL A 398 -14.77 34.73 -15.69
N HIS A 399 -15.67 33.93 -15.12
CA HIS A 399 -15.41 32.99 -14.04
C HIS A 399 -15.97 31.63 -14.47
N LYS A 400 -15.38 30.53 -13.96
CA LYS A 400 -15.61 29.18 -14.49
C LYS A 400 -16.45 28.28 -13.59
N ARG A 401 -16.84 28.78 -12.41
CA ARG A 401 -17.56 28.00 -11.40
C ARG A 401 -18.68 28.79 -10.79
N LEU A 402 -19.87 28.20 -10.73
CA LEU A 402 -20.97 28.67 -9.90
C LEU A 402 -21.19 27.67 -8.76
N GLU A 403 -20.76 28.05 -7.56
CA GLU A 403 -20.90 27.21 -6.36
C GLU A 403 -22.37 27.14 -5.91
N GLN A 404 -22.80 25.98 -5.42
CA GLN A 404 -24.17 25.72 -4.93
C GLN A 404 -24.61 26.77 -3.88
N GLU A 405 -23.73 27.09 -2.94
CA GLU A 405 -23.97 28.03 -1.83
C GLU A 405 -24.22 29.47 -2.30
N ARG A 406 -23.90 29.78 -3.56
CA ARG A 406 -24.08 31.12 -4.14
C ARG A 406 -25.45 31.32 -4.77
N LEU A 407 -26.23 30.26 -4.96
CA LEU A 407 -27.60 30.38 -5.43
C LEU A 407 -28.51 30.92 -4.30
N PRO A 408 -29.42 31.87 -4.58
CA PRO A 408 -30.41 32.30 -3.59
C PRO A 408 -31.29 31.12 -3.14
N LEU A 409 -31.50 30.97 -1.83
CA LEU A 409 -32.30 29.87 -1.28
C LEU A 409 -33.73 29.85 -1.82
N ASP A 410 -34.37 31.01 -2.04
CA ASP A 410 -35.71 31.08 -2.62
C ASP A 410 -35.78 30.49 -4.03
N TYR A 411 -34.73 30.71 -4.84
CA TYR A 411 -34.61 30.11 -6.16
C TYR A 411 -34.43 28.59 -6.07
N VAL A 412 -33.52 28.13 -5.20
CA VAL A 412 -33.30 26.70 -4.94
C VAL A 412 -34.61 26.02 -4.54
N HIS A 413 -35.33 26.57 -3.55
CA HIS A 413 -36.61 26.03 -3.10
C HIS A 413 -37.68 25.99 -4.18
N LYS A 414 -37.76 27.03 -5.03
CA LYS A 414 -38.69 27.06 -6.16
C LYS A 414 -38.40 25.90 -7.12
N ILE A 415 -37.14 25.72 -7.53
CA ILE A 415 -36.76 24.66 -8.46
C ILE A 415 -37.01 23.28 -7.86
N LEU A 416 -36.63 23.05 -6.60
CA LEU A 416 -36.84 21.76 -5.95
C LEU A 416 -38.32 21.41 -5.77
N ARG A 417 -39.19 22.38 -5.48
CA ARG A 417 -40.65 22.14 -5.39
C ARG A 417 -41.27 21.84 -6.75
N LEU A 418 -40.84 22.55 -7.79
CA LEU A 418 -41.27 22.29 -9.18
C LEU A 418 -40.83 20.90 -9.63
N TRP A 419 -39.59 20.54 -9.31
CA TRP A 419 -39.09 19.18 -9.47
C TRP A 419 -40.04 18.23 -8.76
N CYS A 420 -40.14 18.19 -7.43
CA CYS A 420 -40.99 17.21 -6.71
C CYS A 420 -42.47 17.10 -7.16
N SER A 421 -43.02 18.12 -7.81
CA SER A 421 -44.42 18.17 -8.26
C SER A 421 -44.67 17.71 -9.70
N SER A 422 -43.62 17.55 -10.53
CA SER A 422 -43.72 17.00 -11.89
C SER A 422 -43.79 15.47 -11.94
#